data_AF-A0A523GHJ8-F1
#
_entry.id   AF-A0A523GHJ8-F1
#
_cell.length_a   1.000
_cell.length_b   1.000
_cell.length_c   1.000
_cell.angle_alpha   90.00
_cell.angle_beta   90.00
_cell.angle_gamma   90.00
#
_symmetry.space_group_name_H-M   'P 1'
#
loop_
_entity.id
_entity.type
_entity.pdbx_description
1 polymer ?
#
loop_
_entity_poly.entity_id
_entity_poly.type
_entity_poly.pdbx_seq_one_letter_code
_entity_poly.pdbx_strand_id
1 'polypeptide(L)'
;METGTRFEGEDTIINLYFSSVAVIDVNEGASIICKEVIKRDEIELRAQEGGKIKVGLDVDRVNTKAVSGGIVEVFGKAHNQNIKSNSGGIFKGRELITRTTEVGITAAGVADIYASEKVKIRITAGGDVNVYGNPNEIDDKKLAGGRIKIMN
;
A
#
# COMPACT_ATOMS: atom_id res chain seq x y z
N MET A 1 17.97 37.84 -13.12
CA MET A 1 17.73 37.06 -11.88
C MET A 1 18.27 35.68 -12.12
N GLU A 2 19.46 35.40 -11.61
CA GLU A 2 20.00 34.05 -11.56
C GLU A 2 19.25 33.32 -10.45
N THR A 3 18.55 32.25 -10.81
CA THR A 3 17.92 31.36 -9.83
C THR A 3 19.04 30.60 -9.14
N GLY A 4 19.52 31.18 -8.03
CA GLY A 4 20.48 30.55 -7.14
C GLY A 4 20.02 29.13 -6.82
N THR A 5 20.95 28.19 -6.98
CA THR A 5 20.90 26.76 -6.61
C THR A 5 19.54 26.31 -6.09
N ARG A 6 18.76 25.69 -6.96
CA ARG A 6 17.56 24.92 -6.62
C ARG A 6 17.96 23.97 -5.48
N PHE A 7 17.18 23.90 -4.40
CA PHE A 7 17.37 22.89 -3.37
C PHE A 7 17.24 21.51 -4.04
N GLU A 8 18.35 20.84 -4.28
CA GLU A 8 18.39 19.46 -4.74
C GLU A 8 18.15 18.59 -3.49
N GLY A 9 16.88 18.43 -3.12
CA GLY A 9 16.46 17.59 -1.98
C GLY A 9 16.80 16.10 -2.15
N GLU A 10 17.42 15.72 -3.26
CA GLU A 10 17.84 14.35 -3.57
C GLU A 10 18.93 13.82 -2.61
N ASP A 11 19.62 14.70 -1.87
CA ASP A 11 20.79 14.34 -1.03
C ASP A 11 20.52 14.33 0.49
N THR A 12 19.27 14.41 0.96
CA THR A 12 18.97 14.36 2.41
C THR A 12 18.61 12.95 2.86
N ILE A 13 19.51 12.31 3.61
CA ILE A 13 19.31 10.98 4.19
C ILE A 13 19.17 11.09 5.72
N ILE A 14 18.03 10.61 6.25
CA ILE A 14 17.76 10.56 7.69
C ILE A 14 17.69 9.09 8.12
N ASN A 15 18.52 8.71 9.10
CA ASN A 15 18.44 7.40 9.75
C ASN A 15 17.69 7.53 11.08
N LEU A 16 16.58 6.81 11.22
CA LEU A 16 15.78 6.79 12.44
C LEU A 16 15.84 5.40 13.10
N TYR A 17 15.94 5.40 14.43
CA TYR A 17 15.91 4.19 15.25
C TYR A 17 14.72 4.27 16.19
N PHE A 18 13.96 3.19 16.32
CA PHE A 18 12.77 3.12 17.15
C PHE A 18 12.62 1.71 17.72
N SER A 19 11.97 1.60 18.88
CA SER A 19 11.59 0.30 19.48
C SER A 19 10.24 -0.20 18.99
N SER A 20 9.34 0.73 18.64
CA SER A 20 8.03 0.45 18.07
C SER A 20 7.56 1.66 17.26
N VAL A 21 6.85 1.41 16.16
CA VAL A 21 6.25 2.44 15.31
C VAL A 21 4.85 2.02 14.91
N ALA A 22 3.87 2.91 15.11
CA ALA A 22 2.46 2.64 14.81
C ALA A 22 2.02 3.14 13.44
N VAL A 23 2.62 4.23 12.98
CA VAL A 23 2.28 4.91 11.74
C VAL A 23 3.55 5.24 10.98
N ILE A 24 3.57 4.90 9.70
CA ILE A 24 4.57 5.39 8.75
C ILE A 24 3.81 6.24 7.72
N ASP A 25 4.11 7.53 7.67
CA ASP A 25 3.44 8.51 6.82
C ASP A 25 4.49 9.27 5.99
N VAL A 26 4.34 9.24 4.68
CA VAL A 26 5.27 9.84 3.71
C VAL A 26 4.51 10.64 2.66
N ASN A 27 5.01 11.84 2.37
CA ASN A 27 4.37 12.82 1.50
C ASN A 27 5.40 13.41 0.52
N GLU A 28 4.92 14.13 -0.51
CA GLU A 28 5.72 15.02 -1.36
C GLU A 28 6.99 14.39 -1.98
N GLY A 29 6.86 13.17 -2.52
CA GLY A 29 7.96 12.48 -3.20
C GLY A 29 9.03 11.87 -2.30
N ALA A 30 8.93 12.01 -0.97
CA ALA A 30 9.86 11.40 -0.03
C ALA A 30 9.77 9.86 -0.05
N SER A 31 10.82 9.18 0.44
CA SER A 31 10.88 7.72 0.47
C SER A 31 11.29 7.22 1.85
N ILE A 32 10.51 6.29 2.40
CA ILE A 32 10.81 5.60 3.65
C ILE A 32 11.06 4.12 3.34
N ILE A 33 12.23 3.62 3.73
CA ILE A 33 12.62 2.22 3.60
C ILE A 33 12.93 1.67 4.99
N CYS A 34 12.17 0.67 5.42
CA CYS A 34 12.46 -0.07 6.63
C CYS A 34 13.29 -1.30 6.28
N LYS A 35 14.49 -1.42 6.86
CA LYS A 35 15.40 -2.55 6.62
C LYS A 35 14.99 -3.81 7.39
N GLU A 36 14.29 -3.63 8.50
CA GLU A 36 13.85 -4.73 9.37
C GLU A 36 12.35 -5.00 9.21
N VAL A 37 11.92 -6.19 9.67
CA VAL A 37 10.50 -6.56 9.70
C VAL A 37 9.85 -5.94 10.94
N ILE A 38 8.77 -5.20 10.73
CA ILE A 38 8.00 -4.64 11.84
C ILE A 38 7.07 -5.70 12.40
N LYS A 39 7.16 -5.92 13.72
CA LYS A 39 6.33 -6.85 14.49
C LYS A 39 5.44 -6.10 15.46
N ARG A 40 4.12 -6.20 15.30
CA ARG A 40 3.10 -5.57 16.16
C ARG A 40 1.69 -6.01 15.77
N ASP A 41 0.72 -5.76 16.64
CA ASP A 41 -0.67 -6.10 16.37
C ASP A 41 -1.23 -5.30 15.17
N GLU A 42 -1.11 -3.97 15.17
CA GLU A 42 -1.70 -3.13 14.12
C GLU A 42 -0.79 -2.00 13.67
N ILE A 43 -0.56 -1.86 12.36
CA ILE A 43 0.21 -0.76 11.76
C ILE A 43 -0.58 0.00 10.69
N GLU A 44 -0.33 1.30 10.59
CA GLU A 44 -0.84 2.15 9.53
C GLU A 44 0.27 2.66 8.61
N LEU A 45 0.07 2.53 7.30
CA LEU A 45 1.00 2.97 6.25
C LEU A 45 0.29 3.98 5.34
N ARG A 46 0.87 5.17 5.18
CA ARG A 46 0.31 6.25 4.35
C ARG A 46 1.36 6.78 3.39
N ALA A 47 1.08 6.66 2.09
CA ALA A 47 1.90 7.26 1.04
C ALA A 47 1.04 8.20 0.19
N GLN A 48 1.45 9.45 0.11
CA GLN A 48 0.71 10.54 -0.51
C GLN A 48 1.62 11.34 -1.43
N GLU A 49 1.06 11.92 -2.48
CA GLU A 49 1.73 12.95 -3.30
C GLU A 49 3.10 12.48 -3.82
N GLY A 50 3.13 11.27 -4.40
CA GLY A 50 4.34 10.64 -4.91
C GLY A 50 5.27 10.03 -3.86
N GLY A 51 4.93 10.12 -2.57
CA GLY A 51 5.67 9.49 -1.48
C GLY A 51 5.73 7.96 -1.60
N LYS A 52 6.77 7.34 -1.06
CA LYS A 52 7.04 5.90 -1.20
C LYS A 52 7.36 5.24 0.13
N ILE A 53 6.72 4.10 0.40
CA ILE A 53 7.02 3.23 1.55
C ILE A 53 7.48 1.88 1.02
N LYS A 54 8.58 1.34 1.58
CA LYS A 54 8.96 -0.08 1.45
C LYS A 54 9.23 -0.67 2.82
N VAL A 55 8.44 -1.68 3.23
CA VAL A 55 8.51 -2.25 4.59
C VAL A 55 8.11 -3.72 4.65
N GLY A 56 8.86 -4.50 5.45
CA GLY A 56 8.50 -5.88 5.79
C GLY A 56 7.61 -5.94 7.02
N LEU A 57 6.59 -6.80 7.00
CA LEU A 57 5.58 -6.89 8.07
C LEU A 57 5.42 -8.32 8.60
N ASP A 58 5.21 -8.41 9.92
CA ASP A 58 4.72 -9.58 10.66
C ASP A 58 3.73 -9.05 11.69
N VAL A 59 2.47 -8.84 11.27
CA VAL A 59 1.46 -8.10 12.03
C VAL A 59 0.09 -8.80 12.01
N ASP A 60 -0.81 -8.48 12.95
CA ASP A 60 -2.19 -8.95 12.84
C ASP A 60 -2.98 -8.13 11.82
N ARG A 61 -2.83 -6.80 11.82
CA ARG A 61 -3.56 -5.88 10.95
C ARG A 61 -2.65 -4.84 10.32
N VAL A 62 -2.82 -4.63 9.02
CA VAL A 62 -2.24 -3.48 8.31
C VAL A 62 -3.34 -2.66 7.63
N ASN A 63 -3.34 -1.37 7.90
CA ASN A 63 -4.14 -0.39 7.16
C ASN A 63 -3.21 0.38 6.23
N THR A 64 -3.57 0.48 4.96
CA THR A 64 -2.75 1.15 3.96
C THR A 64 -3.56 2.18 3.20
N LYS A 65 -2.99 3.37 3.03
CA LYS A 65 -3.53 4.45 2.21
C LYS A 65 -2.48 4.88 1.19
N ALA A 66 -2.79 4.73 -0.09
CA ALA A 66 -1.97 5.19 -1.21
C ALA A 66 -2.76 6.21 -2.02
N VAL A 67 -2.31 7.46 -2.08
CA VAL A 67 -3.08 8.57 -2.69
C VAL A 67 -2.19 9.46 -3.55
N SER A 68 -2.74 10.01 -4.64
CA SER A 68 -2.05 11.02 -5.48
C SER A 68 -0.66 10.54 -5.93
N GLY A 69 -0.60 9.35 -6.53
CA GLY A 69 0.65 8.74 -6.99
C GLY A 69 1.54 8.16 -5.88
N GLY A 70 1.10 8.15 -4.62
CA GLY A 70 1.80 7.49 -3.53
C GLY A 70 1.92 5.97 -3.75
N ILE A 71 3.06 5.40 -3.35
CA ILE A 71 3.39 3.99 -3.55
C ILE A 71 3.67 3.33 -2.20
N VAL A 72 2.98 2.23 -1.91
CA VAL A 72 3.28 1.38 -0.74
C VAL A 72 3.65 -0.01 -1.21
N GLU A 73 4.87 -0.44 -0.90
CA GLU A 73 5.41 -1.76 -1.18
C GLU A 73 5.63 -2.53 0.13
N VAL A 74 4.98 -3.68 0.25
CA VAL A 74 5.01 -4.49 1.48
C VAL A 74 5.23 -5.97 1.18
N PHE A 75 5.91 -6.64 2.09
CA PHE A 75 6.21 -8.07 2.03
C PHE A 75 6.15 -8.70 3.42
N GLY A 76 6.04 -10.02 3.50
CA GLY A 76 5.97 -10.77 4.76
C GLY A 76 4.59 -11.38 5.01
N LYS A 77 4.02 -11.19 6.19
CA LYS A 77 2.71 -11.75 6.54
C LYS A 77 1.85 -10.80 7.38
N ALA A 78 0.54 -10.85 7.15
CA ALA A 78 -0.46 -10.23 8.02
C ALA A 78 -1.73 -11.08 8.14
N HIS A 79 -2.50 -11.01 9.22
CA HIS A 79 -3.81 -11.69 9.24
C HIS A 79 -4.85 -10.93 8.42
N ASN A 80 -4.98 -9.62 8.67
CA ASN A 80 -5.94 -8.74 8.03
C ASN A 80 -5.24 -7.57 7.34
N GLN A 81 -5.73 -7.24 6.15
CA GLN A 81 -5.26 -6.10 5.40
C GLN A 81 -6.42 -5.26 4.89
N ASN A 82 -6.30 -3.94 5.03
CA ASN A 82 -7.25 -2.97 4.48
C ASN A 82 -6.50 -1.94 3.65
N ILE A 83 -6.87 -1.80 2.37
CA ILE A 83 -6.19 -0.94 1.41
C ILE A 83 -7.17 0.10 0.88
N LYS A 84 -6.80 1.37 0.96
CA LYS A 84 -7.46 2.48 0.26
C LYS A 84 -6.51 3.06 -0.77
N SER A 85 -6.85 2.94 -2.05
CA SER A 85 -6.06 3.45 -3.16
C SER A 85 -6.85 4.44 -4.00
N ASN A 86 -6.41 5.71 -4.01
CA ASN A 86 -7.13 6.81 -4.66
C ASN A 86 -6.19 7.65 -5.54
N SER A 87 -6.75 8.31 -6.55
CA SER A 87 -6.06 9.28 -7.43
C SER A 87 -4.70 8.77 -7.92
N GLY A 88 -4.65 7.57 -8.49
CA GLY A 88 -3.38 7.00 -9.00
C GLY A 88 -2.47 6.39 -7.94
N GLY A 89 -2.95 6.18 -6.71
CA GLY A 89 -2.20 5.44 -5.69
C GLY A 89 -1.88 4.01 -6.13
N ILE A 90 -0.72 3.51 -5.71
CA ILE A 90 -0.24 2.17 -6.06
C ILE A 90 0.06 1.40 -4.79
N PHE A 91 -0.60 0.27 -4.63
CA PHE A 91 -0.32 -0.70 -3.58
C PHE A 91 0.32 -1.95 -4.18
N LYS A 92 1.51 -2.32 -3.70
CA LYS A 92 2.28 -3.49 -4.11
C LYS A 92 2.45 -4.44 -2.92
N GLY A 93 1.53 -5.39 -2.78
CA GLY A 93 1.53 -6.36 -1.68
C GLY A 93 1.41 -7.81 -2.14
N ARG A 94 1.82 -8.14 -3.36
CA ARG A 94 1.88 -9.54 -3.82
C ARG A 94 2.69 -10.43 -2.87
N GLU A 95 3.75 -9.90 -2.28
CA GLU A 95 4.66 -10.61 -1.38
C GLU A 95 4.23 -10.55 0.10
N LEU A 96 3.10 -9.88 0.40
CA LEU A 96 2.52 -9.85 1.75
C LEU A 96 1.41 -10.89 1.83
N ILE A 97 1.70 -12.03 2.42
CA ILE A 97 0.73 -13.13 2.56
C ILE A 97 -0.31 -12.74 3.61
N THR A 98 -1.58 -12.65 3.21
CA THR A 98 -2.68 -12.37 4.13
C THR A 98 -3.76 -13.45 4.15
N ARG A 99 -4.55 -13.50 5.22
CA ARG A 99 -5.77 -14.33 5.25
C ARG A 99 -6.93 -13.60 4.62
N THR A 100 -7.22 -12.40 5.12
CA THR A 100 -8.32 -11.56 4.66
C THR A 100 -7.80 -10.21 4.17
N THR A 101 -8.17 -9.83 2.95
CA THR A 101 -7.86 -8.52 2.38
C THR A 101 -9.13 -7.78 1.95
N GLU A 102 -9.25 -6.52 2.37
CA GLU A 102 -10.24 -5.57 1.86
C GLU A 102 -9.56 -4.48 1.03
N VAL A 103 -10.10 -4.19 -0.16
CA VAL A 103 -9.59 -3.17 -1.08
C VAL A 103 -10.70 -2.20 -1.45
N GLY A 104 -10.46 -0.91 -1.23
CA GLY A 104 -11.25 0.20 -1.74
C GLY A 104 -10.45 1.03 -2.73
N ILE A 105 -10.92 1.10 -3.98
CA ILE A 105 -10.38 2.01 -5.00
C ILE A 105 -11.43 3.05 -5.36
N THR A 106 -11.15 4.34 -5.10
CA THR A 106 -12.09 5.41 -5.50
C THR A 106 -11.83 5.94 -6.90
N ALA A 107 -10.57 6.23 -7.26
CA ALA A 107 -10.22 6.84 -8.55
C ALA A 107 -8.87 6.33 -9.08
N ALA A 108 -8.89 5.53 -10.14
CA ALA A 108 -7.69 5.12 -10.91
C ALA A 108 -6.51 4.56 -10.08
N GLY A 109 -6.78 3.82 -8.99
CA GLY A 109 -5.75 3.17 -8.18
C GLY A 109 -5.32 1.80 -8.73
N VAL A 110 -4.17 1.30 -8.29
CA VAL A 110 -3.71 -0.07 -8.54
C VAL A 110 -3.44 -0.77 -7.22
N ALA A 111 -3.86 -2.03 -7.09
CA ALA A 111 -3.56 -2.88 -5.94
C ALA A 111 -3.19 -4.30 -6.36
N ASP A 112 -1.95 -4.70 -6.09
CA ASP A 112 -1.52 -6.09 -6.11
C ASP A 112 -1.62 -6.66 -4.70
N ILE A 113 -2.44 -7.71 -4.50
CA ILE A 113 -2.73 -8.27 -3.18
C ILE A 113 -2.55 -9.78 -3.16
N TYR A 114 -2.22 -10.35 -2.01
CA TYR A 114 -2.29 -11.80 -1.78
C TYR A 114 -3.26 -12.10 -0.65
N ALA A 115 -4.18 -13.06 -0.86
CA ALA A 115 -5.07 -13.55 0.20
C ALA A 115 -5.29 -15.07 0.11
N SER A 116 -5.35 -15.73 1.26
CA SER A 116 -5.57 -17.18 1.36
C SER A 116 -7.00 -17.57 1.73
N GLU A 117 -7.81 -16.69 2.33
CA GLU A 117 -9.15 -17.05 2.80
C GLU A 117 -10.23 -16.18 2.16
N LYS A 118 -10.12 -14.84 2.28
CA LYS A 118 -11.18 -13.94 1.85
C LYS A 118 -10.65 -12.66 1.22
N VAL A 119 -11.31 -12.22 0.15
CA VAL A 119 -11.07 -10.93 -0.49
C VAL A 119 -12.37 -10.16 -0.65
N LYS A 120 -12.36 -8.89 -0.26
CA LYS A 120 -13.45 -7.95 -0.55
C LYS A 120 -12.93 -6.77 -1.35
N ILE A 121 -13.50 -6.53 -2.52
CA ILE A 121 -13.05 -5.47 -3.44
C ILE A 121 -14.20 -4.53 -3.76
N ARG A 122 -13.94 -3.23 -3.64
CA ARG A 122 -14.87 -2.15 -4.02
C ARG A 122 -14.13 -1.14 -4.90
N ILE A 123 -14.54 -1.04 -6.16
CA ILE A 123 -14.00 -0.06 -7.12
C ILE A 123 -15.11 0.92 -7.50
N THR A 124 -14.87 2.22 -7.27
CA THR A 124 -15.81 3.29 -7.59
C THR A 124 -15.62 3.82 -9.01
N ALA A 125 -14.46 4.37 -9.35
CA ALA A 125 -14.19 4.95 -10.67
C ALA A 125 -12.81 4.55 -11.21
N GLY A 126 -12.79 3.49 -12.04
CA GLY A 126 -11.57 2.95 -12.62
C GLY A 126 -10.58 2.36 -11.61
N GLY A 127 -9.49 1.79 -12.13
CA GLY A 127 -8.44 1.14 -11.35
C GLY A 127 -8.34 -0.36 -11.57
N ASP A 128 -7.26 -0.94 -11.05
CA ASP A 128 -6.89 -2.33 -11.30
C ASP A 128 -6.56 -3.05 -9.99
N VAL A 129 -7.17 -4.21 -9.76
CA VAL A 129 -6.83 -5.09 -8.64
C VAL A 129 -6.38 -6.44 -9.19
N ASN A 130 -5.16 -6.85 -8.85
CA ASN A 130 -4.64 -8.18 -9.14
C ASN A 130 -4.60 -8.98 -7.84
N VAL A 131 -5.36 -10.07 -7.80
CA VAL A 131 -5.50 -10.94 -6.65
C VAL A 131 -4.65 -12.18 -6.87
N TYR A 132 -3.65 -12.35 -6.02
CA TYR A 132 -2.81 -13.53 -5.93
C TYR A 132 -3.25 -14.42 -4.75
N GLY A 133 -2.83 -15.68 -4.79
CA GLY A 133 -3.27 -16.69 -3.83
C GLY A 133 -4.51 -17.42 -4.32
N ASN A 134 -5.19 -18.11 -3.42
CA ASN A 134 -6.41 -18.86 -3.72
C ASN A 134 -7.44 -18.67 -2.59
N PRO A 135 -8.02 -17.47 -2.47
CA PRO A 135 -9.00 -17.20 -1.42
C PRO A 135 -10.26 -18.03 -1.64
N ASN A 136 -10.84 -18.54 -0.55
CA ASN A 136 -12.07 -19.32 -0.57
C ASN A 136 -13.30 -18.46 -0.90
N GLU A 137 -13.28 -17.18 -0.53
CA GLU A 137 -14.38 -16.24 -0.75
C GLU A 137 -13.89 -14.95 -1.42
N ILE A 138 -14.55 -14.56 -2.50
CA ILE A 138 -14.31 -13.29 -3.20
C ILE A 138 -15.63 -12.52 -3.29
N ASP A 139 -15.68 -11.34 -2.67
CA ASP A 139 -16.79 -10.38 -2.73
C ASP A 139 -16.33 -9.11 -3.45
N ASP A 140 -16.64 -8.98 -4.74
CA ASP A 140 -16.27 -7.82 -5.54
C ASP A 140 -17.47 -6.99 -6.02
N LYS A 141 -17.28 -5.66 -6.11
CA LYS A 141 -18.24 -4.73 -6.70
C LYS A 141 -17.53 -3.59 -7.40
N LYS A 142 -18.00 -3.27 -8.61
CA LYS A 142 -17.52 -2.17 -9.45
C LYS A 142 -18.69 -1.23 -9.76
N LEU A 143 -18.47 0.08 -9.72
CA LEU A 143 -19.50 1.06 -10.08
C LEU A 143 -19.24 1.66 -11.48
N ALA A 144 -18.12 2.37 -11.68
CA ALA A 144 -17.77 3.04 -12.92
C ALA A 144 -16.40 2.56 -13.45
N GLY A 145 -16.38 1.33 -13.98
CA GLY A 145 -15.19 0.73 -14.62
C GLY A 145 -14.19 0.08 -13.66
N GLY A 146 -12.99 -0.18 -14.19
CA GLY A 146 -11.90 -0.89 -13.51
C GLY A 146 -11.85 -2.40 -13.82
N ARG A 147 -10.72 -3.03 -13.48
CA ARG A 147 -10.49 -4.46 -13.73
C ARG A 147 -10.08 -5.17 -12.44
N ILE A 148 -10.57 -6.39 -12.28
CA ILE A 148 -10.18 -7.30 -11.22
C ILE A 148 -9.68 -8.55 -11.93
N LYS A 149 -8.45 -8.98 -11.63
CA LYS A 149 -7.83 -10.17 -12.19
C LYS A 149 -7.45 -11.12 -11.08
N ILE A 150 -7.84 -12.38 -11.22
CA ILE A 150 -7.34 -13.46 -10.38
C ILE A 150 -6.11 -14.03 -11.08
N MET A 151 -5.00 -14.08 -10.36
CA MET A 151 -3.70 -14.48 -10.86
C MET A 151 -3.46 -15.95 -10.47
N ASN A 152 -3.63 -16.85 -11.43
CA ASN A 152 -3.44 -18.30 -11.27
C ASN A 152 -1.99 -18.72 -11.48
#